data_AF-A0A2S7XV96-F1
#
_entry.id   AF-A0A2S7XV96-F1
#
_cell.length_a   1.000
_cell.length_b   1.000
_cell.length_c   1.000
_cell.angle_alpha   90.00
_cell.angle_beta   90.00
_cell.angle_gamma   90.00
#
_symmetry.space_group_name_H-M   'P 1'
#
loop_
_entity.id
_entity.type
_entity.pdbx_description
1 polymer ?
#
loop_
_entity_poly.entity_id
_entity_poly.type
_entity_poly.pdbx_seq_one_letter_code
_entity_poly.pdbx_strand_id
1 'polypeptide(L)'
;MKSETDNAFDVQVDIIRVYDAHLSGKLQPTTITDPIIAALVHGLMEIDGIKQQQVVIVRKTEQLESRVEQVELQHRNGVPQGYLSRSQAHVLHGVGLSEKVFHLALHQLEVPTTPYIHHAEDGNDVATFAYLESDIADAVRTFLEDAIQVTRCMCESPLLNGRRFRYFK
;
A
#
# COMPACT_ATOMS: atom_id res chain seq x y z
N MET A 1 -4.38 -31.40 57.36
CA MET A 1 -4.59 -31.39 55.90
C MET A 1 -4.65 -29.93 55.48
N LYS A 2 -3.83 -29.52 54.50
CA LYS A 2 -4.00 -28.21 53.86
C LYS A 2 -5.33 -28.17 53.11
N SER A 3 -5.99 -27.01 53.08
CA SER A 3 -7.20 -26.85 52.28
C SER A 3 -6.85 -26.85 50.78
N GLU A 4 -7.80 -27.17 49.91
CA GLU A 4 -7.59 -27.14 48.45
C GLU A 4 -7.18 -25.74 47.96
N THR A 5 -7.67 -24.70 48.62
CA THR A 5 -7.28 -23.30 48.44
C THR A 5 -5.82 -23.02 48.79
N ASP A 6 -5.30 -23.62 49.88
CA ASP A 6 -3.89 -23.46 50.25
C ASP A 6 -2.98 -24.15 49.23
N ASN A 7 -3.39 -25.31 48.71
CA ASN A 7 -2.65 -26.02 47.67
C ASN A 7 -2.65 -25.25 46.34
N ALA A 8 -3.77 -24.62 45.96
CA ALA A 8 -3.85 -23.79 44.75
C ALA A 8 -2.95 -22.55 44.84
N PHE A 9 -2.85 -21.93 46.02
CA PHE A 9 -1.97 -20.79 46.25
C PHE A 9 -0.50 -21.17 46.15
N ASP A 10 -0.10 -22.31 46.74
CA ASP A 10 1.28 -22.81 46.65
C ASP A 10 1.71 -23.05 45.19
N VAL A 11 0.82 -23.62 44.36
CA VAL A 11 1.07 -23.84 42.93
C VAL A 11 1.25 -22.52 42.17
N GLN A 12 0.44 -21.50 42.46
CA GLN A 12 0.57 -20.18 41.83
C GLN A 12 1.90 -19.50 42.20
N VAL A 13 2.28 -19.56 43.48
CA VAL A 13 3.55 -19.01 43.97
C VAL A 13 4.73 -19.72 43.29
N ASP A 14 4.67 -21.03 43.12
CA ASP A 14 5.71 -21.79 42.44
C ASP A 14 5.81 -21.44 40.94
N ILE A 15 4.69 -21.28 40.24
CA ILE A 15 4.67 -20.84 38.83
C ILE A 15 5.33 -19.45 38.70
N ILE A 16 4.95 -18.50 39.54
CA ILE A 16 5.50 -17.13 39.52
C ILE A 16 6.99 -17.15 39.82
N ARG A 17 7.42 -17.90 40.85
CA ARG A 17 8.84 -17.98 41.23
C ARG A 17 9.71 -18.50 40.09
N VAL A 18 9.26 -19.54 39.39
CA VAL A 18 10.01 -20.11 38.27
C VAL A 18 10.02 -19.14 37.08
N TYR A 19 8.89 -18.50 36.77
CA TYR A 19 8.82 -17.52 35.70
C TYR A 19 9.70 -16.27 35.96
N ASP A 20 9.73 -15.75 37.19
CA ASP A 20 10.60 -14.62 37.56
C ASP A 20 12.09 -14.98 37.53
N ALA A 21 12.44 -16.21 37.91
CA ALA A 21 13.80 -16.72 37.74
C ALA A 21 14.22 -16.78 36.26
N HIS A 22 13.26 -17.02 35.35
CA HIS A 22 13.49 -17.05 33.91
C HIS A 22 13.78 -15.63 33.40
N LEU A 23 12.89 -14.68 33.72
CA LEU A 23 13.02 -13.28 33.32
C LEU A 23 14.33 -12.64 33.81
N SER A 24 14.79 -13.05 35.00
CA SER A 24 16.03 -12.53 35.58
C SER A 24 17.31 -13.25 35.11
N GLY A 25 17.21 -14.26 34.24
CA GLY A 25 18.35 -15.05 33.75
C GLY A 25 19.03 -15.89 34.83
N LYS A 26 18.38 -16.10 35.99
CA LYS A 26 18.91 -16.81 37.16
C LYS A 26 18.41 -18.26 37.27
N LEU A 27 17.68 -18.73 36.26
CA LEU A 27 17.09 -20.05 36.24
C LEU A 27 18.20 -21.09 36.07
N GLN A 28 18.58 -21.73 37.18
CA GLN A 28 19.45 -22.91 37.11
C GLN A 28 18.66 -24.06 36.48
N PRO A 29 19.28 -24.89 35.62
CA PRO A 29 18.60 -25.95 34.85
C PRO A 29 18.06 -27.14 35.68
N THR A 30 17.75 -26.93 36.95
CA THR A 30 17.25 -27.93 37.90
C THR A 30 16.05 -27.35 38.66
N THR A 31 14.87 -27.94 38.76
CA THR A 31 14.26 -29.10 38.12
C THR A 31 12.77 -28.85 38.35
N ILE A 32 12.00 -28.48 37.33
CA ILE A 32 10.54 -28.42 37.51
C ILE A 32 10.09 -29.88 37.57
N THR A 33 9.91 -30.41 38.78
CA THR A 33 9.58 -31.83 38.99
C THR A 33 8.12 -32.14 38.68
N ASP A 34 7.26 -31.12 38.69
CA ASP A 34 5.85 -31.24 38.34
C ASP A 34 5.66 -30.98 36.83
N PRO A 35 5.19 -31.98 36.05
CA PRO A 35 5.02 -31.84 34.60
C PRO A 35 3.98 -30.78 34.22
N ILE A 36 2.99 -30.51 35.08
CA ILE A 36 1.96 -29.49 34.83
C ILE A 36 2.56 -28.09 35.00
N ILE A 37 3.34 -27.88 36.07
CA ILE A 37 4.03 -26.60 36.30
C ILE A 37 5.05 -26.35 35.19
N ALA A 38 5.76 -27.39 34.74
CA ALA A 38 6.72 -27.27 33.64
C ALA A 38 6.05 -26.83 32.34
N ALA A 39 4.93 -27.48 31.97
CA ALA A 39 4.17 -27.13 30.77
C ALA A 39 3.63 -25.70 30.83
N LEU A 40 3.13 -25.25 31.99
CA LEU A 40 2.63 -23.89 32.17
C LEU A 40 3.74 -22.84 32.04
N VAL A 41 4.91 -23.06 32.67
CA VAL A 41 6.06 -22.15 32.56
C VAL A 41 6.59 -22.10 31.14
N HIS A 42 6.73 -23.26 30.46
CA HIS A 42 7.13 -23.30 29.06
C HIS A 42 6.15 -22.56 28.15
N GLY A 43 4.83 -22.75 28.34
CA GLY A 43 3.82 -22.00 27.60
C GLY A 43 3.90 -20.48 27.82
N LEU A 44 4.15 -20.03 29.05
CA LEU A 44 4.36 -18.61 29.35
C LEU A 44 5.62 -18.05 28.69
N MET A 45 6.71 -18.82 28.66
CA MET A 45 7.95 -18.45 27.97
C MET A 45 7.75 -18.34 26.46
N GLU A 46 7.04 -19.28 25.85
CA GLU A 46 6.69 -19.23 24.43
C GLU A 46 5.84 -18.00 24.10
N ILE A 47 4.85 -17.69 24.93
CA ILE A 47 4.01 -16.48 24.78
C ILE A 47 4.85 -15.21 24.86
N ASP A 48 5.81 -15.11 25.78
CA ASP A 48 6.69 -13.94 25.87
C ASP A 48 7.60 -13.83 24.63
N GLY A 49 8.16 -14.95 24.17
CA GLY A 49 8.90 -15.02 22.92
C GLY A 49 8.09 -14.54 21.71
N ILE A 50 6.82 -14.96 21.61
CA ILE A 50 5.90 -14.51 20.55
C ILE A 50 5.63 -13.01 20.65
N LYS A 51 5.40 -12.48 21.85
CA LYS A 51 5.20 -11.03 22.05
C LYS A 51 6.42 -10.22 21.62
N GLN A 52 7.62 -10.67 21.97
CA GLN A 52 8.85 -10.01 21.55
C GLN A 52 9.00 -10.03 20.02
N GLN A 53 8.70 -11.17 19.37
CA GLN A 53 8.69 -11.26 17.91
C GLN A 53 7.65 -10.33 17.28
N GLN A 54 6.46 -10.21 17.86
CA GLN A 54 5.41 -9.30 17.38
C GLN A 54 5.87 -7.84 17.41
N VAL A 55 6.54 -7.40 18.48
CA VAL A 55 7.11 -6.04 18.57
C VAL A 55 8.15 -5.81 17.47
N VAL A 56 9.01 -6.79 17.21
CA VAL A 56 10.03 -6.69 16.13
C VAL A 56 9.36 -6.64 14.76
N ILE A 57 8.32 -7.44 14.53
CA ILE A 57 7.56 -7.45 13.27
C ILE A 57 6.93 -6.08 13.05
N VAL A 58 6.20 -5.53 14.03
CA VAL A 58 5.55 -4.22 13.92
C VAL A 58 6.56 -3.14 13.54
N ARG A 59 7.70 -3.07 14.23
CA ARG A 59 8.77 -2.10 13.91
C ARG A 59 9.33 -2.29 12.49
N LYS A 60 9.50 -3.53 12.04
CA LYS A 60 9.97 -3.82 10.67
C LYS A 60 8.93 -3.43 9.62
N THR A 61 7.64 -3.61 9.91
CA THR A 61 6.55 -3.21 9.03
C THR A 61 6.51 -1.69 8.90
N GLU A 62 6.57 -0.94 10.00
CA GLU A 62 6.64 0.53 9.98
C GLU A 62 7.85 1.05 9.18
N GLN A 63 9.02 0.40 9.33
CA GLN A 63 10.21 0.72 8.54
C GLN A 63 10.05 0.40 7.04
N LEU A 64 9.37 -0.69 6.70
CA LEU A 64 9.09 -1.04 5.32
C LEU A 64 8.11 -0.06 4.69
N GLU A 65 7.05 0.29 5.39
CA GLU A 65 6.07 1.30 4.94
C GLU A 65 6.75 2.64 4.65
N SER A 66 7.59 3.13 5.58
CA SER A 66 8.35 4.37 5.36
C SER A 66 9.31 4.28 4.17
N ARG A 67 9.97 3.13 3.97
CA ARG A 67 10.86 2.92 2.81
C ARG A 67 10.07 2.83 1.50
N VAL A 68 8.89 2.22 1.49
CA VAL A 68 8.01 2.16 0.33
C VAL A 68 7.55 3.56 -0.04
N GLU A 69 7.10 4.38 0.93
CA GLU A 69 6.75 5.78 0.69
C GLU A 69 7.91 6.57 0.09
N GLN A 70 9.13 6.41 0.60
CA GLN A 70 10.32 7.08 0.05
C GLN A 70 10.62 6.63 -1.38
N VAL A 71 10.53 5.33 -1.67
CA VAL A 71 10.77 4.80 -3.02
C VAL A 71 9.68 5.25 -4.00
N GLU A 72 8.42 5.28 -3.57
CA GLU A 72 7.31 5.81 -4.37
C GLU A 72 7.48 7.30 -4.66
N LEU A 73 7.90 8.10 -3.68
CA LEU A 73 8.20 9.52 -3.86
C LEU A 73 9.35 9.73 -4.86
N GLN A 74 10.38 8.88 -4.80
CA GLN A 74 11.51 8.93 -5.75
C GLN A 74 11.12 8.48 -7.16
N HIS A 75 10.26 7.47 -7.30
CA HIS A 75 9.86 6.95 -8.62
C HIS A 75 8.81 7.81 -9.33
N ARG A 76 8.04 8.62 -8.59
CA ARG A 76 6.93 9.41 -9.17
C ARG A 76 7.36 10.74 -9.78
N ASN A 77 8.65 11.11 -9.77
CA ASN A 77 9.15 12.38 -10.34
C ASN A 77 8.30 13.62 -9.97
N GLY A 78 7.85 13.69 -8.71
CA GLY A 78 7.01 14.78 -8.20
C GLY A 78 5.51 14.66 -8.46
N VAL A 79 5.03 13.59 -9.13
CA VAL A 79 3.60 13.34 -9.34
C VAL A 79 2.92 13.05 -7.99
N PRO A 80 1.83 13.78 -7.65
CA PRO A 80 1.08 13.56 -6.40
C PRO A 80 0.46 12.16 -6.29
N GLN A 81 0.28 11.67 -5.06
CA GLN A 81 -0.39 10.40 -4.81
C GLN A 81 -1.84 10.41 -5.32
N GLY A 82 -2.24 9.33 -6.01
CA GLY A 82 -3.57 9.20 -6.63
C GLY A 82 -3.71 9.92 -7.98
N TYR A 83 -2.63 10.49 -8.51
CA TYR A 83 -2.58 11.13 -9.82
C TYR A 83 -1.60 10.42 -10.75
N LEU A 84 -1.86 10.52 -12.05
CA LEU A 84 -0.96 10.05 -13.11
C LEU A 84 -0.41 11.22 -13.92
N SER A 85 0.89 11.19 -14.21
CA SER A 85 1.49 12.13 -15.17
C SER A 85 0.81 12.01 -16.53
N ARG A 86 0.89 13.08 -17.34
CA ARG A 86 0.34 13.09 -18.70
C ARG A 86 0.81 11.89 -19.55
N SER A 87 2.11 11.60 -19.51
CA SER A 87 2.70 10.49 -20.26
C SER A 87 2.18 9.14 -19.75
N GLN A 88 2.20 8.89 -18.43
CA GLN A 88 1.71 7.64 -17.86
C GLN A 88 0.21 7.44 -18.11
N ALA A 89 -0.60 8.49 -17.98
CA ALA A 89 -2.03 8.44 -18.26
C ALA A 89 -2.30 7.99 -19.72
N HIS A 90 -1.55 8.54 -20.69
CA HIS A 90 -1.70 8.14 -22.09
C HIS A 90 -1.21 6.71 -22.35
N VAL A 91 -0.09 6.29 -21.75
CA VAL A 91 0.42 4.93 -21.88
C VAL A 91 -0.57 3.90 -21.33
N LEU A 92 -1.19 4.18 -20.19
CA LEU A 92 -2.10 3.24 -19.51
C LEU A 92 -3.51 3.23 -20.10
N HIS A 93 -4.06 4.40 -20.43
CA HIS A 93 -5.47 4.55 -20.80
C HIS A 93 -5.70 5.09 -22.22
N GLY A 94 -4.67 5.53 -22.92
CA GLY A 94 -4.77 6.17 -24.24
C GLY A 94 -4.67 5.21 -25.43
N VAL A 95 -4.84 3.91 -25.21
CA VAL A 95 -4.70 2.88 -26.27
C VAL A 95 -5.60 3.21 -27.46
N GLY A 96 -5.00 3.24 -28.65
CA GLY A 96 -5.72 3.53 -29.91
C GLY A 96 -5.99 5.00 -30.18
N LEU A 97 -5.68 5.92 -29.25
CA LEU A 97 -5.81 7.36 -29.44
C LEU A 97 -4.43 8.01 -29.53
N SER A 98 -4.32 9.06 -30.37
CA SER A 98 -3.11 9.90 -30.33
C SER A 98 -3.08 10.68 -29.01
N GLU A 99 -1.88 10.94 -28.49
CA GLU A 99 -1.68 11.67 -27.24
C GLU A 99 -2.45 13.00 -27.21
N LYS A 100 -2.46 13.74 -28.33
CA LYS A 100 -3.20 14.99 -28.46
C LYS A 100 -4.71 14.81 -28.34
N VAL A 101 -5.27 13.76 -28.93
CA VAL A 101 -6.72 13.49 -28.88
C VAL A 101 -7.10 13.02 -27.48
N PHE A 102 -6.30 12.15 -26.89
CA PHE A 102 -6.46 11.68 -25.52
C PHE A 102 -6.53 12.83 -24.52
N HIS A 103 -5.52 13.71 -24.49
CA HIS A 103 -5.51 14.85 -23.56
C HIS A 103 -6.63 15.85 -23.82
N LEU A 104 -6.99 16.07 -25.09
CA LEU A 104 -8.10 16.94 -25.44
C LEU A 104 -9.43 16.36 -24.95
N ALA A 105 -9.62 15.04 -25.04
CA ALA A 105 -10.79 14.36 -24.52
C ALA A 105 -10.88 14.47 -22.99
N LEU A 106 -9.79 14.19 -22.27
CA LEU A 106 -9.76 14.35 -20.80
C LEU A 106 -10.04 15.78 -20.36
N HIS A 107 -9.49 16.77 -21.08
CA HIS A 107 -9.75 18.18 -20.82
C HIS A 107 -11.23 18.53 -21.06
N GLN A 108 -11.82 18.07 -22.16
CA GLN A 108 -13.22 18.35 -22.50
C GLN A 108 -14.20 17.69 -21.54
N LEU A 109 -13.83 16.56 -20.95
CA LEU A 109 -14.57 15.85 -19.93
C LEU A 109 -14.21 16.31 -18.51
N GLU A 110 -13.45 17.40 -18.38
CA GLU A 110 -13.12 18.07 -17.12
C GLU A 110 -12.49 17.14 -16.07
N VAL A 111 -11.66 16.17 -16.50
CA VAL A 111 -10.96 15.27 -15.59
C VAL A 111 -10.09 16.10 -14.63
N PRO A 112 -10.21 15.93 -13.30
CA PRO A 112 -9.48 16.75 -12.34
C PRO A 112 -7.98 16.68 -12.55
N THR A 113 -7.32 17.84 -12.47
CA THR A 113 -5.86 17.96 -12.60
C THR A 113 -5.24 18.58 -11.36
N THR A 114 -3.97 18.28 -11.12
CA THR A 114 -3.19 18.90 -10.04
C THR A 114 -1.81 19.30 -10.56
N PRO A 115 -1.38 20.55 -10.31
CA PRO A 115 -0.06 21.01 -10.73
C PRO A 115 1.04 20.34 -9.90
N TYR A 116 2.18 20.05 -10.53
CA TYR A 116 3.39 19.54 -9.87
C TYR A 116 4.66 19.95 -10.62
N ILE A 117 5.82 19.75 -9.97
CA ILE A 117 7.13 20.00 -10.58
C ILE A 117 7.70 18.66 -11.04
N HIS A 118 7.93 18.54 -12.35
CA HIS A 118 8.61 17.39 -12.93
C HIS A 118 10.10 17.67 -13.02
N HIS A 119 10.89 16.85 -12.33
CA HIS A 119 12.35 16.90 -12.37
C HIS A 119 12.85 16.08 -13.58
N ALA A 120 13.26 16.76 -14.66
CA ALA A 120 13.80 16.08 -15.84
C ALA A 120 15.22 15.56 -15.58
N GLU A 121 15.64 14.52 -16.32
CA GLU A 121 16.98 13.91 -16.20
C GLU A 121 18.12 14.92 -16.45
N ASP A 122 17.85 15.94 -17.27
CA ASP A 122 18.77 17.04 -17.58
C ASP A 122 18.96 18.02 -16.39
N GLY A 123 18.34 17.76 -15.24
CA GLY A 123 18.41 18.61 -14.04
C GLY A 123 17.52 19.85 -14.10
N ASN A 124 16.63 19.93 -15.09
CA ASN A 124 15.69 21.04 -15.24
C ASN A 124 14.33 20.72 -14.61
N ASP A 125 13.82 21.68 -13.82
CA ASP A 125 12.50 21.60 -13.21
C ASP A 125 11.46 22.21 -14.13
N VAL A 126 10.43 21.43 -14.45
CA VAL A 126 9.33 21.86 -15.33
C VAL A 126 8.02 21.83 -14.57
N ALA A 127 7.36 22.99 -14.47
CA ALA A 127 6.00 23.06 -13.95
C ALA A 127 5.03 22.39 -14.93
N THR A 128 4.29 21.40 -14.45
CA THR A 128 3.38 20.58 -15.25
C THR A 128 2.16 20.18 -14.41
N PHE A 129 1.32 19.27 -14.90
CA PHE A 129 0.14 18.79 -14.21
C PHE A 129 -0.08 17.29 -14.41
N ALA A 130 -0.77 16.68 -13.46
CA ALA A 130 -1.17 15.28 -13.46
C ALA A 130 -2.70 15.17 -13.45
N TYR A 131 -3.24 14.05 -13.95
CA TYR A 131 -4.68 13.74 -13.95
C TYR A 131 -5.03 12.85 -12.77
N LEU A 132 -6.20 13.04 -12.16
CA LEU A 132 -6.69 12.15 -11.10
C LEU A 132 -6.92 10.75 -11.66
N GLU A 133 -6.26 9.75 -11.08
CA GLU A 133 -6.21 8.38 -11.62
C GLU A 133 -7.58 7.72 -11.73
N SER A 134 -8.44 7.91 -10.71
CA SER A 134 -9.77 7.29 -10.63
C SER A 134 -10.70 7.67 -11.78
N ASP A 135 -10.50 8.84 -12.38
CA ASP A 135 -11.47 9.44 -13.30
C ASP A 135 -11.10 9.23 -14.77
N ILE A 136 -9.83 8.88 -15.06
CA ILE A 136 -9.33 8.76 -16.43
C ILE A 136 -10.05 7.63 -17.19
N ALA A 137 -10.20 6.47 -16.56
CA ALA A 137 -10.76 5.29 -17.23
C ALA A 137 -12.22 5.50 -17.66
N ASP A 138 -13.02 6.15 -16.81
CA ASP A 138 -14.42 6.44 -17.08
C ASP A 138 -14.57 7.56 -18.12
N ALA A 139 -13.71 8.60 -18.06
CA ALA A 139 -13.68 9.64 -19.06
C ALA A 139 -13.31 9.11 -20.45
N VAL A 140 -12.27 8.27 -20.55
CA VAL A 140 -11.89 7.64 -21.83
C VAL A 140 -13.02 6.77 -22.37
N ARG A 141 -13.66 5.96 -21.52
CA ARG A 141 -14.80 5.13 -21.93
C ARG A 141 -15.93 5.98 -22.51
N THR A 142 -16.31 7.03 -21.79
CA THR A 142 -17.33 7.99 -22.22
C THR A 142 -16.99 8.61 -23.59
N PHE A 143 -15.74 9.03 -23.77
CA PHE A 143 -15.27 9.58 -25.04
C PHE A 143 -15.34 8.58 -26.20
N LEU A 144 -14.93 7.32 -25.97
CA LEU A 144 -14.95 6.27 -26.99
C LEU A 144 -16.38 5.83 -27.34
N GLU A 145 -17.30 5.88 -26.38
CA GLU A 145 -18.73 5.64 -26.60
C GLU A 145 -19.36 6.73 -27.48
N ASP A 146 -19.01 8.00 -27.25
CA ASP A 146 -19.43 9.15 -28.06
C ASP A 146 -18.79 9.17 -29.47
N ALA A 147 -17.64 8.50 -29.65
CA ALA A 147 -16.95 8.45 -30.94
C ALA A 147 -17.78 7.72 -32.02
N ILE A 148 -17.92 8.37 -33.18
CA ILE A 148 -18.64 7.88 -34.36
C ILE A 148 -17.61 7.54 -35.45
N GLN A 149 -17.61 6.29 -35.94
CA GLN A 149 -16.76 5.90 -37.05
C GLN A 149 -17.29 6.49 -38.36
N VAL A 150 -16.52 7.39 -38.98
CA VAL A 150 -16.90 8.05 -40.25
C VAL A 150 -16.24 7.44 -41.47
N THR A 151 -15.08 6.81 -41.28
CA THR A 151 -14.37 6.07 -42.33
C THR A 151 -13.79 4.80 -41.72
N ARG A 152 -13.26 3.90 -42.55
CA ARG A 152 -12.62 2.66 -42.09
C ARG A 152 -11.50 2.86 -41.06
N CYS A 153 -10.86 4.03 -41.02
CA CYS A 153 -9.72 4.32 -40.14
C CYS A 153 -9.84 5.61 -39.33
N MET A 154 -10.98 6.30 -39.39
CA MET A 154 -11.18 7.57 -38.69
C MET A 154 -12.53 7.60 -38.00
N CYS A 155 -12.54 8.07 -36.77
CA CYS A 155 -13.70 8.45 -36.00
C CYS A 155 -13.79 9.98 -35.89
N GLU A 156 -14.97 10.47 -35.56
CA GLU A 156 -15.19 11.84 -35.09
C GLU A 156 -15.97 11.79 -33.77
N SER A 157 -15.90 12.84 -32.98
CA SER A 157 -16.67 12.94 -31.74
C SER A 157 -17.29 14.33 -31.66
N PRO A 158 -18.61 14.43 -31.40
CA PRO A 158 -19.27 15.68 -31.04
C PRO A 158 -18.56 16.44 -29.92
N LEU A 159 -18.02 15.75 -28.91
CA LEU A 159 -17.25 16.37 -27.82
C LEU A 159 -16.04 17.17 -28.34
N LEU A 160 -15.45 16.73 -29.45
CA LEU A 160 -14.30 17.41 -30.07
C LEU A 160 -14.71 18.32 -31.24
N ASN A 161 -15.96 18.80 -31.26
CA ASN A 161 -16.53 19.61 -32.35
C ASN A 161 -16.42 18.92 -33.72
N GLY A 162 -16.62 17.59 -33.77
CA GLY A 162 -16.54 16.81 -35.01
C GLY A 162 -15.12 16.67 -35.57
N ARG A 163 -14.07 16.95 -34.77
CA ARG A 163 -12.69 16.70 -35.20
C ARG A 163 -12.48 15.21 -35.44
N ARG A 164 -11.87 14.90 -36.58
CA ARG A 164 -11.54 13.52 -36.96
C ARG A 164 -10.25 13.07 -36.30
N PHE A 165 -10.23 11.83 -35.83
CA PHE A 165 -9.08 11.18 -35.23
C PHE A 165 -9.01 9.71 -35.66
N ARG A 166 -7.79 9.15 -35.63
CA ARG A 166 -7.59 7.72 -35.88
C ARG A 166 -8.01 6.95 -34.64
N TYR A 167 -9.01 6.11 -34.81
CA TYR A 167 -9.48 5.13 -33.84
C TYR A 167 -10.31 4.10 -34.62
N PHE A 168 -10.26 2.85 -34.19
CA PHE A 168 -11.09 1.80 -34.76
C PHE A 168 -12.04 1.33 -33.66
N LYS A 169 -13.33 1.60 -33.85
CA LYS A 169 -14.38 1.22 -32.90
C LYS A 169 -14.90 -0.17 -33.24
#